data_AF-A0A7S0Z2A5-F1
#
_entry.id   AF-A0A7S0Z2A5-F1
#
_cell.length_a   1.000
_cell.length_b   1.000
_cell.length_c   1.000
_cell.angle_alpha   90.00
_cell.angle_beta   90.00
_cell.angle_gamma   90.00
#
_symmetry.space_group_name_H-M   'P 1'
#
loop_
_entity.id
_entity.type
_entity.pdbx_description
1 polymer ?
#
loop_
_entity_poly.entity_id
_entity_poly.type
_entity_poly.pdbx_seq_one_letter_code
_entity_poly.pdbx_strand_id
1 'polypeptide(L)'
;GGEAGGGRRRRRPPEPYKSLEEVQDAIRRQGVESCNLIVGVDFTKSNTWTGKRTFAGRSLHDTSAPGVENPYQRVMRIVARTLHPFDEDNIIPCYGFGDIYTGGKDCFPFFPDRGCFGLDEALERYNDI
;
A
#
# COMPACT_ATOMS: atom_id res chain seq x y z
N GLY A 1 -34.62 34.08 22.01
CA GLY A 1 -33.96 32.81 21.66
C GLY A 1 -33.26 33.00 20.34
N GLY A 2 -31.96 32.73 20.28
CA GLY A 2 -31.17 32.77 19.05
C GLY A 2 -29.95 31.88 19.26
N GLU A 3 -30.06 30.62 18.84
CA GLU A 3 -29.02 29.60 18.97
C GLU A 3 -27.88 29.83 17.99
N ALA A 4 -26.67 29.63 18.50
CA ALA A 4 -25.41 29.82 17.82
C ALA A 4 -25.13 28.71 16.80
N GLY A 5 -24.81 29.10 15.57
CA GLY A 5 -24.23 28.21 14.55
C GLY A 5 -22.76 27.92 14.84
N GLY A 6 -22.49 26.80 15.52
CA GLY A 6 -21.14 26.30 15.79
C GLY A 6 -20.44 25.80 14.52
N GLY A 7 -19.64 26.65 13.87
CA GLY A 7 -18.73 26.25 12.81
C GLY A 7 -17.68 25.27 13.35
N ARG A 8 -17.69 24.02 12.90
CA ARG A 8 -16.65 23.03 13.20
C ARG A 8 -15.31 23.55 12.66
N ARG A 9 -14.45 24.08 13.55
CA ARG A 9 -13.05 24.35 13.24
C ARG A 9 -12.39 23.06 12.77
N ARG A 10 -12.02 22.98 11.49
CA ARG A 10 -11.14 21.90 10.99
C ARG A 10 -9.86 21.94 11.82
N ARG A 11 -9.59 20.88 12.58
CA ARG A 11 -8.32 20.75 13.30
C ARG A 11 -7.19 20.78 12.27
N ARG A 12 -6.15 21.56 12.55
CA ARG A 12 -4.93 21.57 11.72
C ARG A 12 -4.40 20.13 11.68
N PRO A 13 -4.05 19.58 10.51
CA PRO A 13 -3.38 18.28 10.47
C PRO A 13 -2.17 18.31 11.39
N PRO A 14 -1.87 17.22 12.11
CA PRO A 14 -0.62 17.11 12.85
C PRO A 14 0.56 17.40 11.90
N GLU A 15 1.66 17.93 12.45
CA GLU A 15 2.84 18.15 11.63
C GLU A 15 3.29 16.82 10.99
N PRO A 16 3.64 16.83 9.69
CA PRO A 16 4.04 15.61 9.01
C PRO A 16 5.35 15.09 9.59
N TYR A 17 5.47 13.76 9.69
CA TYR A 17 6.72 13.10 10.02
C TYR A 17 7.78 13.40 8.96
N LYS A 18 9.01 13.65 9.40
CA LYS A 18 10.13 14.07 8.54
C LYS A 18 11.00 12.89 8.10
N SER A 19 10.87 11.75 8.76
CA SER A 19 11.62 10.54 8.44
C SER A 19 10.77 9.29 8.68
N LEU A 20 11.24 8.18 8.11
CA LEU A 20 10.67 6.86 8.37
C LEU A 20 10.79 6.44 9.84
N GLU A 21 11.92 6.82 10.47
CA GLU A 21 12.21 6.55 11.86
C GLU A 21 11.20 7.27 12.78
N GLU A 22 10.86 8.53 12.48
CA GLU A 22 9.82 9.25 13.23
C GLU A 22 8.45 8.56 13.13
N VAL A 23 8.13 7.96 11.98
CA VAL A 23 6.90 7.17 11.81
C VAL A 23 6.95 5.89 12.65
N GLN A 24 8.07 5.16 12.61
CA GLN A 24 8.25 3.94 13.41
C GLN A 24 8.16 4.23 14.91
N ASP A 25 8.79 5.30 15.38
CA ASP A 25 8.72 5.71 16.78
C ASP A 25 7.31 6.14 17.18
N ALA A 26 6.59 6.83 16.30
CA ALA A 26 5.19 7.16 16.54
C ALA A 26 4.32 5.90 16.67
N ILE A 27 4.54 4.89 15.81
CA ILE A 27 3.85 3.59 15.86
C ILE A 27 4.14 2.89 17.21
N ARG A 28 5.40 2.83 17.65
CA ARG A 28 5.78 2.29 18.96
C ARG A 28 5.12 3.03 20.13
N ARG A 29 5.08 4.36 20.07
CA ARG A 29 4.43 5.19 21.10
C ARG A 29 2.91 4.96 21.20
N GLN A 30 2.28 4.44 20.16
CA GLN A 30 0.88 4.02 20.19
C GLN A 30 0.69 2.59 20.75
N GLY A 31 1.76 1.91 21.14
CA GLY A 31 1.71 0.57 21.75
C GLY A 31 1.71 -0.58 20.74
N VAL A 32 2.05 -0.33 19.47
CA VAL A 32 2.28 -1.42 18.51
C VAL A 32 3.67 -1.97 18.76
N GLU A 33 3.72 -3.14 19.39
CA GLU A 33 4.95 -3.90 19.61
C GLU A 33 5.20 -4.89 18.46
N SER A 34 4.11 -5.40 17.88
CA SER A 34 4.13 -6.38 16.81
C SER A 34 2.82 -6.37 16.02
N CYS A 35 2.86 -6.76 14.76
CA CYS A 35 1.70 -6.87 13.87
C CYS A 35 1.94 -7.89 12.76
N ASN A 36 0.86 -8.47 12.25
CA ASN A 36 0.88 -9.25 11.02
C ASN A 36 0.32 -8.42 9.86
N LEU A 37 0.83 -8.62 8.65
CA LEU A 37 0.44 -7.85 7.47
C LEU A 37 -0.27 -8.71 6.43
N ILE A 38 -1.28 -8.13 5.78
CA ILE A 38 -1.92 -8.67 4.57
C ILE A 38 -1.85 -7.59 3.49
N VAL A 39 -1.52 -7.98 2.26
CA VAL A 39 -1.44 -7.08 1.09
C VAL A 39 -2.52 -7.45 0.07
N GLY A 40 -3.28 -6.45 -0.36
CA GLY A 40 -4.22 -6.55 -1.47
C GLY A 40 -3.88 -5.56 -2.57
N VAL A 41 -3.73 -6.03 -3.80
CA VAL A 41 -3.40 -5.22 -4.97
C VAL A 41 -4.56 -5.21 -5.96
N ASP A 42 -5.02 -4.00 -6.28
CA ASP A 42 -6.06 -3.76 -7.27
C ASP A 42 -5.48 -3.86 -8.69
N PHE A 43 -5.90 -4.87 -9.46
CA PHE A 43 -5.54 -5.11 -10.87
C PHE A 43 -6.67 -4.74 -11.85
N THR A 44 -7.59 -3.85 -11.43
CA THR A 44 -8.68 -3.39 -12.30
C THR A 44 -8.18 -2.62 -13.52
N LYS A 45 -8.96 -2.69 -14.60
CA LYS A 45 -8.66 -2.01 -15.86
C LYS A 45 -8.45 -0.50 -15.71
N SER A 46 -9.05 0.14 -14.69
CA SER A 46 -8.91 1.57 -14.43
C SER A 46 -7.48 2.04 -14.28
N ASN A 47 -6.59 1.17 -13.79
CA ASN A 47 -5.18 1.49 -13.63
C ASN A 47 -4.47 1.83 -14.95
N THR A 48 -5.04 1.45 -16.09
CA THR A 48 -4.47 1.78 -17.42
C THR A 48 -4.63 3.25 -17.82
N TRP A 49 -5.57 4.00 -17.21
CA TRP A 49 -5.81 5.41 -17.56
C TRP A 49 -5.76 6.38 -16.37
N THR A 50 -5.80 5.89 -15.13
CA THR A 50 -5.76 6.76 -13.94
C THR A 50 -4.39 7.43 -13.75
N GLY A 51 -3.33 6.88 -14.32
CA GLY A 51 -2.00 7.50 -14.38
C GLY A 51 -1.87 8.67 -15.38
N LYS A 52 -2.95 9.05 -16.07
CA LYS A 52 -2.92 10.08 -17.12
C LYS A 52 -2.27 11.39 -16.69
N ARG A 53 -2.49 11.83 -15.45
CA ARG A 53 -1.95 13.09 -14.90
C ARG A 53 -0.79 12.90 -13.94
N THR A 54 -0.73 11.75 -13.26
CA THR A 54 0.14 11.51 -12.11
C THR A 54 1.31 10.58 -12.43
N PHE A 55 1.26 9.88 -13.56
CA PHE A 55 2.29 8.93 -13.95
C PHE A 55 2.62 9.01 -15.45
N ALA A 56 2.73 10.25 -15.96
CA ALA A 56 3.13 10.56 -17.33
C ALA A 56 2.29 9.87 -18.43
N GLY A 57 0.99 9.67 -18.20
CA GLY A 57 0.14 9.00 -19.19
C GLY A 57 0.13 7.49 -19.10
N ARG A 58 0.96 6.89 -18.24
CA ARG A 58 1.19 5.44 -18.19
C ARG A 58 0.23 4.73 -17.25
N SER A 59 0.14 3.42 -17.41
CA SER A 59 -0.56 2.55 -16.47
C SER A 59 0.06 2.64 -15.08
N LEU A 60 -0.75 2.63 -14.02
CA LEU A 60 -0.26 2.59 -12.65
C LEU A 60 0.48 1.28 -12.31
N HIS A 61 0.34 0.24 -13.14
CA HIS A 61 1.11 -1.00 -13.07
C HIS A 61 2.28 -1.07 -14.07
N ASP A 62 2.60 0.01 -14.79
CA ASP A 62 3.67 -0.05 -15.79
C ASP A 62 5.04 -0.31 -15.14
N THR A 63 5.63 -1.46 -15.44
CA THR A 63 6.97 -1.90 -15.01
C THR A 63 8.00 -1.86 -16.14
N SER A 64 7.63 -1.40 -17.34
CA SER A 64 8.49 -1.48 -18.54
C SER A 64 9.65 -0.49 -18.58
N ALA A 65 9.61 0.57 -17.76
CA ALA A 65 10.62 1.62 -17.74
C ALA A 65 11.69 1.34 -16.66
N PRO A 66 12.95 1.03 -17.06
CA PRO A 66 14.01 0.75 -16.10
C PRO A 66 14.25 1.93 -15.16
N GLY A 67 14.35 1.65 -13.86
CA GLY A 67 14.64 2.66 -12.83
C GLY A 67 13.46 3.57 -12.47
N VAL A 68 12.26 3.35 -13.03
CA VAL A 68 11.08 4.16 -12.68
C VAL A 68 10.05 3.30 -11.94
N GLU A 69 9.93 3.50 -10.63
CA GLU A 69 8.91 2.86 -9.82
C GLU A 69 7.51 3.36 -10.16
N ASN A 70 6.57 2.45 -10.37
CA ASN A 70 5.16 2.78 -10.42
C ASN A 70 4.58 3.03 -9.02
N PRO A 71 3.40 3.68 -8.91
CA PRO A 71 2.86 4.04 -7.61
C PRO A 71 2.62 2.85 -6.68
N TYR A 72 2.26 1.68 -7.20
CA TYR A 72 2.13 0.46 -6.39
C TYR A 72 3.49 0.00 -5.84
N GLN A 73 4.53 -0.11 -6.69
CA GLN A 73 5.89 -0.46 -6.26
C GLN A 73 6.38 0.50 -5.17
N ARG A 74 6.16 1.81 -5.35
CA ARG A 74 6.56 2.83 -4.38
C ARG A 74 5.85 2.66 -3.03
N VAL A 75 4.54 2.41 -3.04
CA VAL A 75 3.77 2.19 -1.80
C VAL A 75 4.24 0.92 -1.11
N MET A 76 4.34 -0.20 -1.83
CA MET A 76 4.81 -1.47 -1.27
C MET A 76 6.19 -1.31 -0.62
N ARG A 77 7.13 -0.64 -1.29
CA ARG A 77 8.46 -0.37 -0.72
C ARG A 77 8.43 0.52 0.53
N ILE A 78 7.59 1.56 0.55
CA ILE A 78 7.48 2.43 1.73
C ILE A 78 6.87 1.67 2.90
N VAL A 79 5.80 0.90 2.66
CA VAL A 79 5.17 0.05 3.67
C VAL A 79 6.17 -0.99 4.18
N ALA A 80 6.96 -1.59 3.29
CA ALA A 80 8.03 -2.55 3.62
C ALA A 80 8.96 -1.97 4.67
N ARG A 81 9.58 -0.85 4.34
CA ARG A 81 10.54 -0.22 5.23
C ARG A 81 9.90 0.29 6.53
N THR A 82 8.65 0.74 6.47
CA THR A 82 7.96 1.29 7.66
C THR A 82 7.62 0.20 8.65
N LEU A 83 7.02 -0.90 8.18
CA LEU A 83 6.41 -1.91 9.03
C LEU A 83 7.31 -3.12 9.32
N HIS A 84 8.41 -3.30 8.56
CA HIS A 84 9.33 -4.42 8.76
C HIS A 84 9.78 -4.64 10.22
N PRO A 85 10.07 -3.62 11.05
CA PRO A 85 10.45 -3.84 12.45
C PRO A 85 9.33 -4.37 13.35
N PHE A 86 8.09 -4.41 12.87
CA PHE A 86 6.91 -4.83 13.63
C PHE A 86 6.33 -6.16 13.11
N ASP A 87 6.85 -6.69 12.00
CA ASP A 87 6.37 -7.93 11.40
C ASP A 87 6.81 -9.15 12.25
N GLU A 88 5.85 -9.94 12.73
CA GLU A 88 6.11 -11.03 13.69
C GLU A 88 6.78 -12.24 13.05
N ASP A 89 6.32 -12.62 11.86
CA ASP A 89 6.73 -13.87 11.20
C ASP A 89 7.35 -13.64 9.82
N ASN A 90 7.26 -12.41 9.29
CA ASN A 90 7.73 -12.06 7.94
C ASN A 90 7.05 -12.93 6.86
N ILE A 91 5.84 -13.44 7.12
CA ILE A 91 5.00 -14.18 6.18
C ILE A 91 3.77 -13.33 5.88
N ILE A 92 3.66 -12.89 4.63
CA ILE A 92 2.69 -11.88 4.23
C ILE A 92 1.76 -12.47 3.19
N PRO A 93 0.51 -12.79 3.56
CA PRO A 93 -0.51 -13.13 2.59
C PRO A 93 -0.72 -11.97 1.59
N CYS A 94 -0.45 -12.23 0.32
CA CYS A 94 -0.54 -11.26 -0.76
C CYS A 94 -1.56 -11.71 -1.80
N TYR A 95 -2.46 -10.80 -2.18
CA TYR A 95 -3.56 -11.09 -3.09
C TYR A 95 -3.70 -10.01 -4.14
N GLY A 96 -4.05 -10.40 -5.36
CA GLY A 96 -4.56 -9.52 -6.40
C GLY A 96 -6.07 -9.65 -6.56
N PHE A 97 -6.74 -8.60 -7.02
CA PHE A 97 -8.18 -8.63 -7.29
C PHE A 97 -8.57 -7.70 -8.44
N GLY A 98 -9.73 -7.95 -9.05
CA GLY A 98 -10.32 -7.06 -10.06
C GLY A 98 -9.74 -7.20 -11.46
N ASP A 99 -8.90 -8.21 -11.68
CA ASP A 99 -8.46 -8.62 -13.00
C ASP A 99 -9.62 -9.27 -13.80
N ILE A 100 -9.35 -9.59 -15.07
CA ILE A 100 -10.37 -10.16 -15.96
C ILE A 100 -10.86 -11.54 -15.52
N TYR A 101 -10.06 -12.31 -14.77
CA TYR A 101 -10.42 -13.65 -14.33
C TYR A 101 -11.23 -13.62 -13.03
N THR A 102 -10.94 -12.72 -12.09
CA THR A 102 -11.71 -12.62 -10.84
C THR A 102 -12.98 -11.78 -10.94
N GLY A 103 -13.09 -10.90 -11.95
CA GLY A 103 -14.33 -10.16 -12.28
C GLY A 103 -14.91 -9.32 -11.13
N GLY A 104 -14.12 -9.04 -10.09
CA GLY A 104 -14.50 -8.29 -8.89
C GLY A 104 -15.25 -9.09 -7.80
N LYS A 105 -15.30 -10.42 -7.88
CA LYS A 105 -15.97 -11.27 -6.87
C LYS A 105 -15.01 -12.10 -6.01
N ASP A 106 -13.81 -12.33 -6.53
CA ASP A 106 -12.77 -13.14 -5.89
C ASP A 106 -11.43 -12.39 -5.87
N CYS A 107 -10.50 -12.93 -5.09
CA CYS A 107 -9.09 -12.56 -5.12
C CYS A 107 -8.28 -13.75 -5.61
N PHE A 108 -7.14 -13.50 -6.25
CA PHE A 108 -6.14 -14.51 -6.55
C PHE A 108 -4.92 -14.32 -5.64
N PRO A 109 -4.33 -15.39 -5.10
CA PRO A 109 -3.14 -15.27 -4.28
C PRO A 109 -1.90 -15.07 -5.16
N PHE A 110 -0.89 -14.38 -4.65
CA PHE A 110 0.40 -14.21 -5.32
C PHE A 110 1.15 -15.54 -5.49
N PHE A 111 1.07 -16.40 -4.47
CA PHE A 111 1.52 -17.80 -4.50
C PHE A 111 0.36 -18.72 -4.09
N PRO A 112 0.15 -19.87 -4.75
CA PRO A 112 -1.03 -20.70 -4.54
C PRO A 112 -1.09 -21.37 -3.16
N ASP A 113 0.05 -21.56 -2.52
CA ASP A 113 0.25 -22.46 -1.38
C ASP A 113 0.97 -21.81 -0.19
N ARG A 114 1.34 -20.53 -0.29
CA ARG A 114 2.02 -19.79 0.79
C ARG A 114 1.84 -18.27 0.69
N GLY A 115 2.16 -17.57 1.77
CA GLY A 115 2.40 -16.12 1.74
C GLY A 115 3.78 -15.76 1.15
N CYS A 116 3.99 -14.48 0.91
CA CYS A 116 5.29 -13.92 0.57
C CYS A 116 6.20 -13.88 1.81
N PHE A 117 7.48 -14.18 1.65
CA PHE A 117 8.51 -14.01 2.67
C PHE A 117 8.97 -12.54 2.68
N GLY A 118 8.27 -11.74 3.49
CA GLY A 118 8.48 -10.31 3.60
C GLY A 118 7.94 -9.51 2.41
N LEU A 119 7.96 -8.19 2.55
CA LEU A 119 7.45 -7.29 1.53
C LEU A 119 8.38 -7.14 0.31
N ASP A 120 9.65 -7.52 0.44
CA ASP A 120 10.58 -7.54 -0.69
C ASP A 120 10.19 -8.66 -1.68
N GLU A 121 9.91 -9.89 -1.22
CA GLU A 121 9.40 -10.95 -2.11
C GLU A 121 8.00 -10.61 -2.64
N ALA A 122 7.16 -9.93 -1.85
CA ALA A 122 5.88 -9.44 -2.33
C ALA A 122 6.04 -8.46 -3.52
N LEU A 123 7.04 -7.56 -3.44
CA LEU A 123 7.35 -6.61 -4.50
C LEU A 123 7.93 -7.30 -5.74
N GLU A 124 8.83 -8.26 -5.56
CA GLU A 124 9.35 -9.08 -6.66
C GLU A 124 8.23 -9.82 -7.37
N ARG A 125 7.38 -10.51 -6.60
CA ARG A 125 6.27 -11.28 -7.16
C ARG A 125 5.22 -10.39 -7.84
N TYR A 126 4.99 -9.18 -7.33
CA TYR A 126 4.13 -8.19 -8.00
C TYR A 126 4.65 -7.84 -9.40
N ASN A 127 5.96 -7.78 -9.62
CA ASN A 127 6.53 -7.46 -10.93
C ASN A 127 6.38 -8.59 -11.95
N ASP A 128 6.19 -9.83 -11.48
CA ASP A 128 6.03 -11.03 -12.30
C ASP A 128 4.58 -11.36 -12.67
N ILE A 129 3.60 -10.67 -12.07
CA ILE A 129 2.16 -10.82 -12.32
C ILE A 129 1.74 -9.91 -13.48
#